data_AF-A0A352KYF2-F1
#
_entry.id   AF-A0A352KYF2-F1
#
_cell.length_a   1.000
_cell.length_b   1.000
_cell.length_c   1.000
_cell.angle_alpha   90.00
_cell.angle_beta   90.00
_cell.angle_gamma   90.00
#
_symmetry.space_group_name_H-M   'P 1'
#
loop_
_entity.id
_entity.type
_entity.pdbx_description
1 polymer ?
#
loop_
_entity_poly.entity_id
_entity_poly.type
_entity_poly.pdbx_seq_one_letter_code
_entity_poly.pdbx_strand_id
1 'polypeptide(L)' 'MPLTPVDTLETASAEREYVWTLNFGPQHPATHTTLRLVLTLDGEKVLNAVPYIGYLHSG' A
#
# COMPACT_ATOMS: atom_id res chain seq x y z
N MET A 1 44.67 -4.70 -3.73
CA MET A 1 43.37 -4.18 -3.23
C MET A 1 42.81 -3.22 -4.27
N PRO A 2 41.56 -3.38 -4.70
CA PRO A 2 40.73 -2.27 -5.12
C PRO A 2 39.58 -2.07 -4.12
N LEU A 3 39.38 -0.83 -3.71
CA LEU A 3 38.25 -0.35 -2.95
C LEU A 3 37.22 0.13 -3.98
N THR A 4 36.11 -0.59 -4.13
CA THR A 4 34.90 -0.10 -4.80
C THR A 4 33.83 0.14 -3.74
N PRO A 5 33.32 1.37 -3.57
CA PRO A 5 32.17 1.62 -2.74
C PRO A 5 30.93 1.21 -3.54
N VAL A 6 30.57 -0.06 -3.47
CA VAL A 6 29.18 -0.50 -3.68
C VAL A 6 28.51 -0.52 -2.32
N ASP A 7 28.43 0.67 -1.74
CA ASP A 7 27.48 0.92 -0.67
C ASP A 7 26.07 0.83 -1.26
N THR A 8 25.15 0.30 -0.48
CA THR A 8 23.70 0.36 -0.72
C THR A 8 23.15 -0.46 -1.91
N LEU A 9 23.34 -1.78 -1.90
CA LEU A 9 22.26 -2.66 -2.35
C LEU A 9 21.51 -3.16 -1.14
N GLU A 10 20.64 -2.25 -0.68
CA GLU A 10 19.27 -2.55 -0.26
C GLU A 10 19.15 -3.76 0.67
N THR A 11 19.38 -3.50 1.96
CA THR A 11 18.75 -4.24 3.06
C THR A 11 17.22 -4.18 2.88
N ALA A 12 16.67 -4.93 1.93
CA ALA A 12 15.23 -5.03 1.68
C ALA A 12 14.78 -6.48 1.77
N SER A 13 15.19 -7.15 2.83
CA SER A 13 14.42 -8.26 3.36
C SER A 13 14.57 -8.30 4.87
N ALA A 14 14.35 -7.14 5.51
CA ALA A 14 13.70 -7.21 6.80
C ALA A 14 12.26 -7.61 6.47
N GLU A 15 11.92 -8.87 6.73
CA GLU A 15 10.54 -9.32 6.87
C GLU A 15 9.85 -8.34 7.81
N ARG A 16 9.19 -7.31 7.26
CA ARG A 16 8.48 -6.31 8.05
C ARG A 16 7.25 -7.02 8.60
N GLU A 17 7.39 -7.58 9.79
CA GLU A 17 6.42 -8.41 10.51
C GLU A 17 5.03 -7.74 10.62
N TYR A 18 4.95 -6.43 10.39
CA TYR A 18 3.74 -5.62 10.53
C TYR A 18 3.23 -4.99 9.23
N VAL A 19 3.66 -5.46 8.05
CA VAL A 19 3.08 -5.00 6.78
C VAL A 19 1.81 -5.77 6.44
N TRP A 20 0.66 -5.10 6.54
CA TRP A 20 -0.65 -5.67 6.23
C TRP A 20 -1.21 -5.14 4.93
N THR A 21 -1.96 -5.99 4.22
CA THR A 21 -2.80 -5.56 3.10
C THR A 21 -4.25 -5.51 3.57
N LEU A 22 -4.82 -4.31 3.64
CA LEU A 22 -6.19 -4.06 4.03
C LEU A 22 -7.03 -3.70 2.79
N ASN A 23 -8.11 -4.47 2.56
CA ASN A 23 -9.08 -4.14 1.52
C ASN A 23 -10.22 -3.32 2.13
N PHE A 24 -10.23 -2.03 1.85
CA PHE A 24 -11.35 -1.14 2.14
C PHE A 24 -12.40 -1.30 1.04
N GLY A 25 -13.49 -1.99 1.38
CA GLY A 25 -14.53 -2.39 0.43
C GLY A 25 -15.24 -1.21 -0.24
N PRO A 26 -15.92 -1.45 -1.37
CA PRO A 26 -16.50 -0.41 -2.21
C PRO A 26 -17.60 0.41 -1.52
N GLN A 27 -18.32 -0.16 -0.57
CA GLN A 27 -19.22 0.58 0.32
C GLN A 27 -18.76 0.38 1.76
N HIS A 28 -17.88 1.26 2.20
CA HIS A 28 -17.55 1.37 3.62
C HIS A 28 -18.28 2.59 4.19
N PRO A 29 -18.93 2.53 5.38
CA PRO A 29 -19.72 3.63 5.92
C PRO A 29 -18.90 4.91 6.20
N ALA A 30 -17.57 4.79 6.27
CA ALA A 30 -16.63 5.91 6.42
C ALA A 30 -16.19 6.57 5.09
N THR A 31 -16.60 6.03 3.93
CA THR A 31 -16.33 6.61 2.61
C THR A 31 -17.60 7.27 2.06
N HIS A 32 -17.49 8.53 1.62
CA HIS A 32 -18.63 9.31 1.11
C HIS A 32 -19.18 8.81 -0.25
N THR A 33 -18.54 7.84 -0.90
CA THR A 33 -18.94 7.32 -2.21
C THR A 33 -18.64 5.82 -2.33
N THR A 34 -19.04 5.21 -3.45
CA THR A 34 -18.66 3.84 -3.78
C THR A 34 -17.20 3.80 -4.29
N LEU A 35 -16.27 3.55 -3.38
CA LEU A 35 -14.82 3.54 -3.62
C LEU A 35 -14.18 2.35 -2.94
N ARG A 36 -13.44 1.53 -3.69
CA ARG A 36 -12.62 0.46 -3.12
C ARG A 36 -11.16 0.91 -3.05
N LEU A 37 -10.53 0.72 -1.89
CA LEU A 37 -9.12 1.03 -1.68
C LEU A 37 -8.41 -0.22 -1.17
N VAL A 38 -7.35 -0.64 -1.84
CA VAL A 38 -6.44 -1.65 -1.31
C VAL A 38 -5.25 -0.91 -0.71
N LEU A 39 -5.14 -0.96 0.62
CA LEU A 39 -4.14 -0.25 1.40
C LEU A 39 -3.04 -1.23 1.84
N THR A 40 -1.80 -0.79 1.74
CA THR A 40 -0.66 -1.44 2.38
C THR A 40 -0.30 -0.62 3.61
N LEU A 41 -0.45 -1.23 4.79
CA LEU A 41 -0.27 -0.59 6.08
C LEU A 41 0.95 -1.16 6.78
N ASP A 42 1.65 -0.33 7.53
CA ASP A 42 2.66 -0.72 8.52
C ASP A 42 2.21 -0.14 9.86
N GLY A 43 1.61 -0.97 10.72
CA GLY A 43 0.97 -0.43 11.91
C GLY A 43 -0.24 0.44 11.57
N GLU A 44 -0.18 1.67 12.08
CA GLU A 44 -1.14 2.75 11.84
C GLU A 44 -0.76 3.62 10.62
N LYS A 45 0.39 3.35 9.99
CA LYS A 45 0.92 4.17 8.89
C LYS A 45 0.55 3.57 7.53
N VAL A 46 0.07 4.40 6.61
CA VAL A 46 -0.17 4.00 5.22
C VAL A 46 1.14 4.05 4.43
N LEU A 47 1.56 2.90 3.90
CA LEU A 47 2.72 2.82 2.99
C LEU A 47 2.30 3.01 1.53
N ASN A 48 1.17 2.43 1.14
CA ASN A 48 0.65 2.54 -0.22
C ASN A 48 -0.88 2.44 -0.24
N ALA A 49 -1.51 3.03 -1.26
CA ALA A 49 -2.94 2.99 -1.47
C ALA A 49 -3.26 2.84 -2.96
N VAL A 50 -3.93 1.75 -3.32
CA VAL A 50 -4.38 1.50 -4.70
C VAL A 50 -5.90 1.73 -4.77
N PRO A 51 -6.35 2.83 -5.40
CA PRO A 51 -7.76 3.09 -5.61
C PRO A 51 -8.30 2.32 -6.80
N TYR A 52 -9.46 1.67 -6.60
CA TYR A 52 -10.27 1.10 -7.65
C TYR A 52 -11.49 2.01 -7.84
N ILE A 53 -11.58 2.64 -9.00
CA ILE A 53 -12.60 3.63 -9.37
C ILE A 53 -13.54 3.07 -10.45
N GLY A 54 -14.58 3.82 -10.80
CA GLY A 54 -15.51 3.46 -11.89
C GLY A 54 -16.74 2.68 -11.44
N TYR A 55 -16.90 2.41 -10.14
CA TYR A 55 -18.07 1.70 -9.59
C TYR A 55 -19.42 2.42 -9.80
N LEU A 56 -19.39 3.74 -10.06
CA LEU A 56 -20.57 4.56 -10.34
C LEU A 56 -20.58 5.12 -11.78
N HIS A 57 -19.77 4.55 -12.66
CA HIS A 57 -19.79 4.92 -14.08
C HIS A 57 -21.09 4.40 -14.71
N SER A 58 -21.96 5.31 -15.14
CA SER A 58 -23.30 4.98 -15.66
C SER A 58 -23.42 5.15 -17.19
N GLY A 59 -22.31 5.39 -17.88
CA GLY A 59 -22.26 5.74 -19.31
C GLY A 59 -21.90 7.20 -19.55
#